data_AF-A0A7W0PUY7-F1
#
_entry.id   AF-A0A7W0PUY7-F1
#
_cell.length_a   1.000
_cell.length_b   1.000
_cell.length_c   1.000
_cell.angle_alpha   90.00
_cell.angle_beta   90.00
_cell.angle_gamma   90.00
#
_symmetry.space_group_name_H-M   'P 1'
#
loop_
_entity.id
_entity.type
_entity.pdbx_description
1 polymer ?
#
loop_
_entity_poly.entity_id
_entity_poly.type
_entity_poly.pdbx_seq_one_letter_code
_entity_poly.pdbx_strand_id
1 'polypeptide(L)'
;MSGVTFPLVPRRRVLGLPFGGLHSARRGVGSDVAGSRPYQPGDDVDRIDWNASARLSLARGSDEFVVREHFAEEAPRVVVLCDRRPSMSLFPERWPWLRKPEAIR
;
A
#
# COMPACT_ATOMS: atom_id res chain seq x y z
N MET A 1 -35.83 -3.69 -8.84
CA MET A 1 -34.86 -2.59 -8.66
C MET A 1 -33.52 -3.04 -9.23
N SER A 2 -33.15 -2.57 -10.41
CA SER A 2 -31.81 -2.83 -10.96
C SER A 2 -30.77 -2.11 -10.10
N GLY A 3 -29.82 -2.84 -9.54
CA GLY A 3 -28.71 -2.25 -8.80
C GLY A 3 -27.84 -1.47 -9.78
N VAL A 4 -27.71 -0.16 -9.58
CA VAL A 4 -26.76 0.64 -10.34
C VAL A 4 -25.37 0.38 -9.75
N THR A 5 -24.52 -0.31 -10.50
CA THR A 5 -23.12 -0.50 -10.12
C THR A 5 -22.35 0.78 -10.40
N PHE A 6 -21.85 1.43 -9.35
CA PHE A 6 -20.94 2.58 -9.50
C PHE A 6 -19.49 2.10 -9.41
N PRO A 7 -18.69 2.19 -10.48
CA PRO A 7 -17.29 1.79 -10.41
C PRO A 7 -16.51 2.80 -9.55
N LEU A 8 -15.87 2.30 -8.50
CA LEU A 8 -14.91 3.09 -7.74
C LEU A 8 -13.59 3.14 -8.51
N VAL A 9 -13.43 4.19 -9.31
CA VAL A 9 -12.19 4.44 -10.04
C VAL A 9 -11.25 5.24 -9.11
N PRO A 10 -10.09 4.69 -8.71
CA PRO A 10 -9.15 5.42 -7.88
C PRO A 10 -8.65 6.69 -8.60
N ARG A 11 -8.76 7.85 -7.94
CA ARG A 11 -8.39 9.15 -8.52
C ARG A 11 -6.88 9.35 -8.71
N ARG A 12 -6.08 8.56 -7.99
CA ARG A 12 -4.64 8.46 -8.18
C ARG A 12 -4.41 7.12 -8.87
N ARG A 13 -3.91 7.12 -10.10
CA ARG A 13 -3.38 5.88 -10.68
C ARG A 13 -2.36 5.37 -9.68
N VAL A 14 -2.53 4.13 -9.23
CA VAL A 14 -1.38 3.34 -8.82
C VAL A 14 -0.66 3.04 -10.14
N LEU A 15 0.14 4.02 -10.61
CA LEU A 15 1.09 3.79 -11.68
C LEU A 15 2.19 2.94 -11.08
N GLY A 16 2.24 1.69 -11.49
CA GLY A 16 3.07 0.65 -10.88
C GLY A 16 2.24 -0.60 -10.74
N LEU A 17 2.90 -1.76 -10.72
CA LEU A 17 2.27 -3.07 -10.52
C LEU A 17 1.23 -3.02 -9.36
N PRO A 18 0.32 -4.01 -9.26
CA PRO A 18 -0.58 -4.15 -8.10
C PRO A 18 0.16 -4.20 -6.74
N PHE A 19 1.49 -4.20 -6.77
CA PHE A 19 2.44 -4.10 -5.69
C PHE A 19 3.34 -2.87 -5.88
N GLY A 20 3.62 -2.14 -4.78
CA GLY A 20 4.61 -1.05 -4.76
C GLY A 20 4.06 0.39 -4.68
N GLY A 21 2.72 0.58 -4.62
CA GLY A 21 2.13 1.93 -4.49
C GLY A 21 2.05 2.46 -3.05
N LEU A 22 2.10 1.57 -2.06
CA LEU A 22 2.02 1.88 -0.64
C LEU A 22 3.07 1.05 0.08
N HIS A 23 4.00 1.68 0.81
CA HIS A 23 4.91 0.95 1.66
C HIS A 23 4.09 0.28 2.78
N SER A 24 4.11 -1.05 2.86
CA SER A 24 3.63 -1.72 4.06
C SER A 24 4.57 -1.36 5.21
N ALA A 25 4.04 -1.02 6.38
CA ALA A 25 4.87 -0.86 7.58
C ALA A 25 5.41 -2.21 8.10
N ARG A 26 4.93 -3.33 7.53
CA ARG A 26 5.32 -4.69 7.92
C ARG A 26 6.55 -5.14 7.12
N ARG A 27 7.48 -5.84 7.79
CA ARG A 27 8.58 -6.56 7.11
C ARG A 27 8.07 -7.81 6.39
N GLY A 28 8.63 -8.14 5.23
CA GLY A 28 8.24 -9.31 4.47
C GLY A 28 8.93 -9.46 3.12
N VAL A 29 8.21 -10.08 2.17
CA VAL A 29 8.66 -10.21 0.79
C VAL A 29 8.22 -8.96 0.03
N GLY A 30 9.19 -8.25 -0.53
CA GLY A 30 8.99 -7.04 -1.31
C GLY A 30 10.32 -6.47 -1.78
N SER A 31 10.27 -5.43 -2.60
CA SER A 31 11.45 -4.83 -3.21
C SER A 31 12.09 -3.72 -2.36
N ASP A 32 11.30 -2.99 -1.57
CA ASP A 32 11.80 -1.86 -0.76
C ASP A 32 12.60 -2.32 0.46
N VAL A 33 13.80 -1.77 0.63
CA VAL A 33 14.65 -2.06 1.79
C VAL A 33 14.07 -1.41 3.05
N ALA A 34 13.78 -2.24 4.05
CA ALA A 34 13.31 -1.83 5.38
C ALA A 34 14.45 -1.67 6.40
N GLY A 35 15.65 -2.13 6.07
CA GLY A 35 16.84 -1.96 6.90
C GLY A 35 17.86 -3.08 6.70
N SER A 36 18.87 -3.07 7.55
CA SER A 36 19.89 -4.10 7.63
C SER A 36 20.11 -4.51 9.08
N ARG A 37 20.49 -5.76 9.29
CA ARG A 37 20.82 -6.30 10.62
C ARG A 37 21.84 -7.44 10.52
N PRO A 38 22.48 -7.85 11.62
CA PRO A 38 23.29 -9.06 11.65
C PRO A 38 22.48 -10.30 11.24
N TYR A 39 23.14 -11.22 10.53
CA TYR A 39 22.64 -12.55 10.24
C TYR A 39 22.38 -13.32 11.53
N GLN A 40 21.28 -14.07 11.55
CA GLN A 40 20.94 -15.03 12.57
C GLN A 40 20.75 -16.41 11.91
N PRO A 41 21.10 -17.51 12.59
CA PRO A 41 20.84 -18.85 12.08
C PRO A 41 19.37 -19.02 11.69
N GLY A 42 19.12 -19.45 10.45
CA GLY A 42 17.78 -19.58 9.87
C GLY A 42 17.39 -18.44 8.92
N ASP A 43 18.18 -17.37 8.85
CA ASP A 43 18.02 -16.37 7.79
C ASP A 43 18.34 -16.97 6.42
N ASP A 44 17.62 -16.49 5.41
CA ASP A 44 17.86 -16.79 4.00
C ASP A 44 19.21 -16.19 3.57
N VAL A 45 20.11 -17.06 3.11
CA VAL A 45 21.47 -16.70 2.67
C VAL A 45 21.43 -15.79 1.44
N ASP A 46 20.41 -15.91 0.60
CA ASP A 46 20.25 -15.05 -0.59
C ASP A 46 19.96 -13.59 -0.23
N ARG A 47 19.57 -13.32 1.02
CA ARG A 47 19.35 -11.97 1.55
C ARG A 47 20.61 -11.32 2.13
N ILE A 48 21.76 -12.01 2.14
CA ILE A 48 23.02 -11.44 2.63
C ILE A 48 23.52 -10.34 1.67
N ASP A 49 23.79 -9.17 2.23
CA ASP A 49 24.55 -8.14 1.54
C ASP A 49 26.04 -8.45 1.65
N TRP A 50 26.57 -9.14 0.65
CA TRP A 50 27.97 -9.55 0.62
C TRP A 50 28.96 -8.37 0.67
N ASN A 51 28.60 -7.21 0.10
CA ASN A 51 29.47 -6.04 0.12
C ASN A 51 29.51 -5.40 1.52
N ALA A 52 28.34 -5.21 2.16
CA ALA A 52 28.28 -4.71 3.53
C ALA A 52 28.96 -5.67 4.51
N SER A 53 28.73 -6.98 4.34
CA SER A 53 29.35 -8.03 5.15
C SER A 53 30.87 -7.99 5.03
N ALA A 54 31.42 -8.01 3.80
CA ALA A 54 32.86 -7.98 3.59
C ALA A 54 33.54 -6.73 4.21
N ARG A 55 32.90 -5.56 4.09
CA ARG A 55 33.40 -4.32 4.70
C ARG A 55 33.41 -4.39 6.23
N LEU A 56 32.34 -4.93 6.83
CA LEU A 56 32.22 -5.05 8.27
C LEU A 56 33.22 -6.09 8.81
N SER A 57 33.36 -7.23 8.14
CA SER A 57 34.32 -8.26 8.53
C SER A 57 35.76 -7.74 8.51
N LEU A 58 36.13 -7.00 7.46
CA LEU A 58 37.46 -6.40 7.35
C LEU A 58 37.70 -5.35 8.44
N ALA A 59 36.69 -4.54 8.77
CA ALA A 59 36.79 -3.54 9.83
C ALA A 59 36.90 -4.16 11.23
N ARG A 60 36.31 -5.34 11.44
CA ARG A 60 36.27 -6.01 12.75
C ARG A 60 37.26 -7.15 12.93
N GLY A 61 37.95 -7.56 11.86
CA GLY A 61 38.87 -8.70 11.89
C GLY A 61 38.20 -10.04 12.24
N SER A 62 36.90 -10.16 11.98
CA SER A 62 36.08 -11.36 12.26
C SER A 62 35.00 -11.50 11.20
N ASP A 63 34.44 -12.70 11.03
CA ASP A 63 33.37 -12.92 10.05
C ASP A 63 32.05 -12.32 10.53
N GLU A 64 31.58 -11.30 9.81
CA GLU A 64 30.36 -10.55 10.10
C GLU A 64 29.44 -10.56 8.88
N PHE A 65 28.23 -11.09 9.04
CA PHE A 65 27.25 -11.19 7.96
C PHE A 65 26.07 -10.25 8.21
N VAL A 66 25.73 -9.47 7.19
CA VAL A 66 24.66 -8.48 7.23
C VAL A 66 23.55 -8.91 6.26
N VAL A 67 22.33 -8.99 6.77
CA VAL A 67 21.14 -9.35 6.00
C VAL A 67 20.33 -8.09 5.68
N ARG A 68 19.84 -7.99 4.44
CA ARG A 68 18.88 -6.96 4.03
C ARG A 68 17.47 -7.41 4.36
N GLU A 69 16.74 -6.56 5.06
CA GLU A 69 15.32 -6.74 5.30
C GLU A 69 14.52 -5.87 4.36
N HIS A 70 13.37 -6.39 3.91
CA HIS A 70 12.49 -5.70 2.99
C HIS A 70 11.12 -5.47 3.61
N PHE A 71 10.44 -4.40 3.19
CA PHE A 71 9.02 -4.22 3.48
C PHE A 71 8.21 -5.24 2.68
N ALA A 72 7.11 -5.72 3.27
CA ALA A 72 6.16 -6.55 2.56
C ALA A 72 5.48 -5.73 1.47
N GLU A 73 5.36 -6.30 0.28
CA GLU A 73 4.46 -5.75 -0.73
C GLU A 73 3.02 -6.16 -0.42
N GLU A 74 2.15 -5.17 -0.21
CA GLU A 74 0.74 -5.39 0.12
C GLU A 74 -0.16 -4.58 -0.83
N ALA A 75 -1.26 -5.18 -1.27
CA ALA A 75 -2.26 -4.48 -2.05
C ALA A 75 -2.99 -3.43 -1.18
N PRO A 76 -3.35 -2.26 -1.71
CA PRO A 76 -4.05 -1.24 -0.95
C PRO A 76 -5.40 -1.78 -0.44
N ARG A 77 -5.60 -1.75 0.89
CA ARG A 77 -6.89 -2.07 1.50
C ARG A 77 -7.82 -0.86 1.43
N VAL A 78 -8.89 -0.97 0.65
CA VAL A 78 -9.92 0.07 0.52
C VAL A 78 -11.13 -0.29 1.36
N VAL A 79 -11.58 0.64 2.21
CA VAL A 79 -12.84 0.53 2.98
C VAL A 79 -13.77 1.65 2.53
N VAL A 80 -15.00 1.30 2.13
CA VAL A 80 -16.02 2.25 1.69
C VAL A 80 -17.08 2.38 2.77
N LEU A 81 -17.24 3.58 3.32
CA LEU A 81 -18.33 3.89 4.25
C LEU A 81 -19.34 4.76 3.51
N CYS A 82 -20.57 4.27 3.41
CA CYS A 82 -21.67 4.98 2.76
C CYS A 82 -22.73 5.35 3.78
N ASP A 83 -22.98 6.64 3.98
CA ASP A 83 -24.12 7.10 4.76
C ASP A 83 -25.40 6.92 3.92
N ARG A 84 -26.34 6.12 4.44
CA ARG A 84 -27.64 5.83 3.79
C ARG A 84 -28.81 6.56 4.45
N ARG A 85 -28.57 7.55 5.31
CA ARG A 85 -29.63 8.32 5.95
C ARG A 85 -30.45 9.10 4.91
N PRO A 86 -31.75 9.36 5.17
CA PRO A 86 -32.59 10.15 4.27
C PRO A 86 -32.05 11.55 3.94
N SER A 87 -31.20 12.13 4.79
CA SER A 87 -30.49 13.38 4.52
C SER A 87 -29.57 13.32 3.30
N MET A 88 -29.12 12.12 2.92
CA MET A 88 -28.29 11.86 1.74
C MET A 88 -29.10 11.70 0.45
N SER A 89 -30.43 11.85 0.49
CA SER A 89 -31.28 11.78 -0.71
C SER A 89 -30.88 12.84 -1.73
N LEU A 90 -30.69 12.44 -2.98
CA LEU A 90 -30.54 13.40 -4.08
C LEU A 90 -31.88 14.05 -4.37
N PHE A 91 -31.88 15.38 -4.55
CA PHE A 91 -33.06 16.19 -4.92
C PHE A 91 -34.22 16.15 -3.91
N PRO A 92 -33.99 16.44 -2.62
CA PRO A 92 -35.07 16.45 -1.64
C PRO A 92 -36.10 17.54 -1.98
N GLU A 93 -37.39 17.22 -1.83
CA GLU A 93 -38.51 18.12 -2.19
C GLU A 93 -38.38 19.52 -1.56
N ARG A 94 -37.86 19.58 -0.35
CA ARG A 94 -37.66 20.82 0.42
C ARG A 94 -36.65 21.80 -0.21
N TRP A 95 -35.78 21.37 -1.13
CA TRP A 95 -34.73 22.21 -1.74
C TRP A 95 -34.84 22.24 -3.28
N PRO A 96 -35.83 22.95 -3.83
CA PRO A 96 -36.16 22.92 -5.26
C PRO A 96 -35.04 23.44 -6.16
N TRP A 97 -34.17 24.32 -5.69
CA TRP A 97 -33.01 24.84 -6.44
C TRP A 97 -31.86 23.83 -6.60
N LEU A 98 -31.90 22.67 -5.93
CA LEU A 98 -30.89 21.61 -6.07
C LEU A 98 -31.29 20.55 -7.11
N ARG A 99 -32.38 20.74 -7.86
CA ARG A 99 -32.89 19.77 -8.86
C ARG A 99 -32.05 19.76 -10.15
N LYS A 100 -30.81 19.26 -10.05
CA LYS A 100 -29.90 19.10 -11.20
C LYS A 100 -30.50 18.38 -12.42
N PRO A 101 -31.38 17.36 -12.30
CA PRO A 101 -31.94 16.68 -13.47
C PRO A 101 -32.87 17.58 -14.28
N GLU A 102 -33.56 18.52 -13.63
CA GLU A 102 -34.40 19.51 -14.30
C GLU A 102 -33.54 20.62 -14.95
N ALA A 103 -32.38 20.93 -14.38
CA ALA A 103 -31.46 21.96 -14.87
C ALA A 103 -30.57 21.53 -16.06
N ILE A 104 -30.50 20.24 -16.38
CA ILE A 104 -29.68 19.69 -17.48
C ILE A 104 -30.54 19.41 -18.74
N ARG A 105 -31.83 19.75 -18.72
CA ARG A 105 -32.78 19.47 -19.81
C ARG A 105 -32.82 20.57 -20.86
#